data_AF-A0A1Q3JYY5-F1
#
_entry.id   AF-A0A1Q3JYY5-F1
#
_cell.length_a   1.000
_cell.length_b   1.000
_cell.length_c   1.000
_cell.angle_alpha   90.00
_cell.angle_beta   90.00
_cell.angle_gamma   90.00
#
_symmetry.space_group_name_H-M   'P 1'
#
loop_
_entity.id
_entity.type
_entity.pdbx_description
1 polymer ?
#
loop_
_entity_poly.entity_id
_entity_poly.type
_entity_poly.pdbx_seq_one_letter_code
_entity_poly.pdbx_strand_id
1 'polypeptide(L)'
;MSVSAQQKKLSFLSSVQYGTQPDNLSVLISDNVKDIGDLAAVNAATWIDITKEFKLAKDKEPSASGGVSLNKYIKNGNPLYIAFRYLGDAAAKPSQRNWVVKDISVSKDKQATVIPVTDLTVLNSPKNNEGAGWRINKNNNSIGFVSNRSLIKSESWAVIKID
;
A
#
# COMPACT_ATOMS: atom_id res chain seq x y z
N MET A 1 21.47 25.70 16.66
CA MET A 1 20.08 25.25 16.85
C MET A 1 19.89 23.98 16.04
N SER A 2 19.81 22.83 16.71
CA SER A 2 19.55 21.56 16.02
C SER A 2 18.04 21.48 15.77
N VAL A 3 17.62 21.67 14.52
CA VAL A 3 16.24 21.33 14.13
C VAL A 3 16.10 19.82 14.33
N SER A 4 15.29 19.38 15.29
CA SER A 4 14.99 17.95 15.39
C SER A 4 14.32 17.55 14.08
N ALA A 5 14.97 16.72 13.27
CA ALA A 5 14.37 16.19 12.06
C ALA A 5 13.07 15.48 12.44
N GLN A 6 11.94 16.07 12.04
CA GLN A 6 10.61 15.56 12.33
C GLN A 6 10.55 14.07 11.98
N GLN A 7 10.27 13.20 12.94
CA GLN A 7 10.30 11.76 12.67
C GLN A 7 8.95 11.32 12.14
N LYS A 8 8.80 11.26 10.80
CA LYS A 8 7.62 10.65 10.16
C LYS A 8 7.81 9.13 10.16
N LYS A 9 6.94 8.37 10.83
CA LYS A 9 6.93 6.90 10.73
C LYS A 9 5.60 6.37 10.23
N LEU A 10 5.65 5.51 9.22
CA LEU A 10 4.50 4.76 8.71
C LEU A 10 4.30 3.48 9.52
N SER A 11 3.06 3.19 9.89
CA SER A 11 2.64 1.89 10.42
C SER A 11 1.22 1.55 9.98
N PHE A 12 0.90 0.27 9.97
CA PHE A 12 -0.42 -0.26 9.60
C PHE A 12 -0.58 -1.68 10.14
N LEU A 13 -1.81 -2.21 10.08
CA LEU A 13 -2.08 -3.63 10.25
C LEU A 13 -2.28 -4.26 8.87
N SER A 14 -1.82 -5.50 8.70
CA SER A 14 -2.12 -6.30 7.52
C SER A 14 -2.69 -7.66 7.89
N SER A 15 -3.45 -8.27 6.99
CA SER A 15 -3.79 -9.70 7.04
C SER A 15 -3.85 -10.27 5.62
N VAL A 16 -3.64 -11.58 5.50
CA VAL A 16 -3.60 -12.27 4.21
C VAL A 16 -4.36 -13.58 4.28
N GLN A 17 -5.20 -13.84 3.27
CA GLN A 17 -6.02 -15.05 3.23
C GLN A 17 -6.26 -15.48 1.80
N TYR A 18 -6.61 -16.77 1.65
CA TYR A 18 -6.81 -17.43 0.37
C TYR A 18 -5.56 -17.41 -0.53
N GLY A 19 -5.52 -18.36 -1.47
CA GLY A 19 -4.38 -18.51 -2.36
C GLY A 19 -3.06 -18.78 -1.65
N THR A 20 -2.01 -18.96 -2.43
CA THR A 20 -0.66 -19.19 -1.90
C THR A 20 0.44 -18.49 -2.66
N GLN A 21 0.13 -17.74 -3.73
CA GLN A 21 1.14 -16.98 -4.49
C GLN A 21 1.85 -15.99 -3.56
N PRO A 22 3.19 -16.01 -3.49
CA PRO A 22 3.95 -15.11 -2.62
C PRO A 22 4.04 -13.70 -3.22
N ASP A 23 4.54 -12.75 -2.43
CA ASP A 23 5.04 -11.46 -2.89
C ASP A 23 4.04 -10.58 -3.67
N ASN A 24 2.74 -10.77 -3.44
CA ASN A 24 1.72 -9.99 -4.15
C ASN A 24 1.54 -8.56 -3.63
N LEU A 25 1.91 -8.28 -2.37
CA LEU A 25 1.73 -6.95 -1.76
C LEU A 25 3.09 -6.27 -1.58
N SER A 26 3.21 -5.06 -2.11
CA SER A 26 4.35 -4.18 -1.89
C SER A 26 3.93 -2.89 -1.20
N VAL A 27 4.80 -2.36 -0.35
CA VAL A 27 4.71 -0.98 0.19
C VAL A 27 5.79 -0.16 -0.48
N LEU A 28 5.36 0.87 -1.21
CA LEU A 28 6.22 1.68 -2.06
C LEU A 28 6.10 3.15 -1.68
N ILE A 29 7.12 3.90 -2.04
CA ILE A 29 7.16 5.36 -1.90
C ILE A 29 7.68 6.02 -3.16
N SER A 30 7.21 7.24 -3.41
CA SER A 30 7.63 8.04 -4.56
C SER A 30 7.60 9.52 -4.20
N ASP A 31 8.36 10.34 -4.92
CA ASP A 31 8.34 11.79 -4.81
C ASP A 31 7.96 12.50 -6.12
N ASN A 32 7.56 11.72 -7.15
CA ASN A 32 7.38 12.23 -8.52
C ASN A 32 6.13 11.72 -9.25
N VAL A 33 5.08 11.32 -8.50
CA VAL A 33 3.79 10.95 -9.10
C VAL A 33 3.10 12.20 -9.67
N LYS A 34 2.90 12.24 -11.00
CA LYS A 34 2.31 13.39 -11.69
C LYS A 34 0.82 13.56 -11.40
N ASP A 35 0.09 12.45 -11.39
CA ASP A 35 -1.33 12.39 -11.10
C ASP A 35 -1.63 11.04 -10.43
N ILE A 36 -2.21 11.07 -9.23
CA ILE A 36 -2.58 9.86 -8.48
C ILE A 36 -3.90 9.25 -8.97
N GLY A 37 -4.70 10.00 -9.74
CA GLY A 37 -5.96 9.56 -10.33
C GLY A 37 -5.79 8.80 -11.64
N ASP A 38 -4.59 8.80 -12.23
CA ASP A 38 -4.28 8.12 -13.48
C ASP A 38 -3.32 6.95 -13.25
N LEU A 39 -3.77 5.74 -13.60
CA LEU A 39 -2.98 4.52 -13.50
C LEU A 39 -1.72 4.58 -14.37
N ALA A 40 -1.75 5.24 -15.53
CA ALA A 40 -0.58 5.38 -16.38
C ALA A 40 0.47 6.29 -15.73
N ALA A 41 0.06 7.42 -15.16
CA ALA A 41 0.94 8.31 -14.40
C ALA A 41 1.53 7.64 -13.15
N VAL A 42 0.73 6.88 -12.40
CA VAL A 42 1.22 6.09 -11.24
C VAL A 42 2.26 5.06 -11.67
N ASN A 43 2.06 4.37 -12.79
CA ASN A 43 3.03 3.40 -13.31
C ASN A 43 4.30 4.03 -13.85
N ALA A 44 4.23 5.25 -14.40
CA ALA A 44 5.38 5.97 -14.93
C ALA A 44 6.25 6.62 -13.84
N ALA A 45 5.75 6.72 -12.61
CA ALA A 45 6.49 7.30 -11.49
C ALA A 45 7.65 6.38 -11.03
N THR A 46 8.63 6.98 -10.35
CA THR A 46 9.74 6.24 -9.76
C THR A 46 9.34 5.80 -8.37
N TRP A 47 9.33 4.48 -8.13
CA TRP A 47 8.97 3.90 -6.85
C TRP A 47 10.17 3.26 -6.17
N ILE A 48 10.38 3.60 -4.90
CA ILE A 48 11.31 2.89 -4.01
C ILE A 48 10.51 1.84 -3.25
N ASP A 49 10.92 0.58 -3.35
CA ASP A 49 10.29 -0.52 -2.63
C ASP A 49 10.85 -0.60 -1.20
N ILE A 50 9.96 -0.42 -0.23
CA ILE A 50 10.28 -0.45 1.20
C ILE A 50 9.57 -1.60 1.92
N THR A 51 9.01 -2.55 1.17
CA THR A 51 8.23 -3.67 1.71
C THR A 51 9.00 -4.47 2.77
N LYS A 52 10.31 -4.67 2.54
CA LYS A 52 11.19 -5.41 3.46
C LYS A 52 11.44 -4.71 4.80
N GLU A 53 11.13 -3.42 4.91
CA GLU A 53 11.21 -2.69 6.18
C GLU A 53 10.01 -3.00 7.11
N PHE A 54 8.95 -3.64 6.58
CA PHE A 54 7.74 -3.98 7.30
C PHE A 54 7.60 -5.48 7.59
N LYS A 55 6.92 -5.78 8.69
CA LYS A 55 6.40 -7.12 8.99
C LYS A 55 5.01 -7.31 8.37
N LEU A 56 4.93 -7.92 7.19
CA LEU A 56 3.62 -8.29 6.63
C LEU A 56 3.05 -9.55 7.30
N ALA A 57 1.73 -9.62 7.38
CA ALA A 57 1.03 -10.79 7.89
C ALA A 57 1.28 -12.03 7.03
N LYS A 58 1.19 -13.20 7.66
CA LYS A 58 1.36 -14.51 7.02
C LYS A 58 0.06 -15.30 6.92
N ASP A 59 -0.96 -14.88 7.64
CA ASP A 59 -2.27 -15.50 7.72
C ASP A 59 -3.37 -14.44 7.94
N LYS A 60 -4.59 -14.92 8.20
CA LYS A 60 -5.80 -14.09 8.33
C LYS A 60 -5.82 -13.23 9.59
N GLU A 61 -4.97 -13.51 10.57
CA GLU A 61 -4.92 -12.74 11.81
C GLU A 61 -4.19 -11.41 11.57
N PRO A 62 -4.80 -10.26 11.92
CA PRO A 62 -4.17 -8.97 11.76
C PRO A 62 -2.82 -8.88 12.47
N SER A 63 -1.78 -8.52 11.73
CA SER A 63 -0.42 -8.33 12.25
C SER A 63 0.03 -6.88 12.06
N ALA A 64 0.61 -6.31 13.11
CA ALA A 64 1.24 -5.00 13.07
C ALA A 64 2.49 -5.01 12.20
N SER A 65 2.59 -4.04 11.30
CA SER A 65 3.70 -3.91 10.36
C SER A 65 5.00 -3.41 11.00
N GLY A 66 4.90 -2.83 12.20
CA GLY A 66 5.97 -2.05 12.81
C GLY A 66 5.95 -0.59 12.33
N GLY A 67 6.83 0.24 12.92
CA GLY A 67 6.97 1.65 12.55
C GLY A 67 8.22 1.89 11.72
N VAL A 68 8.07 2.15 10.42
CA VAL A 68 9.19 2.45 9.51
C VAL A 68 9.35 3.95 9.36
N SER A 69 10.55 4.46 9.58
CA SER A 69 10.83 5.89 9.39
C SER A 69 10.90 6.24 7.91
N LEU A 70 10.15 7.27 7.52
CA LEU A 70 10.11 7.80 6.16
C LEU A 70 11.14 8.90 5.93
N ASN A 71 11.88 9.33 6.97
CA ASN A 71 12.71 10.53 6.94
C ASN A 71 13.76 10.54 5.82
N LYS A 72 14.36 9.39 5.52
CA LYS A 72 15.37 9.25 4.47
C LYS A 72 14.82 9.43 3.05
N TYR A 73 13.48 9.48 2.91
CA TYR A 73 12.77 9.60 1.65
C TYR A 73 12.09 10.96 1.47
N ILE A 74 12.05 11.76 2.53
CA ILE A 74 11.53 13.12 2.47
C ILE A 74 12.62 14.01 1.89
N LYS A 75 12.36 14.60 0.72
CA LYS A 75 13.21 15.63 0.12
C LYS A 75 12.52 16.97 0.26
N ASN A 76 13.27 17.99 0.69
CA ASN A 76 12.72 19.34 0.89
C ASN A 76 12.07 19.85 -0.40
N GLY A 77 10.81 20.26 -0.30
CA GLY A 77 10.05 20.82 -1.42
C GLY A 77 9.36 19.78 -2.32
N ASN A 78 9.64 18.48 -2.16
CA ASN A 78 8.98 17.43 -2.93
C ASN A 78 7.82 16.80 -2.13
N PRO A 79 6.70 16.44 -2.81
CA PRO A 79 5.66 15.64 -2.19
C PRO A 79 6.19 14.25 -1.82
N LEU A 80 5.60 13.62 -0.81
CA LEU A 80 5.82 12.21 -0.51
C LEU A 80 4.55 11.41 -0.81
N TYR A 81 4.66 10.41 -1.66
CA TYR A 81 3.60 9.46 -1.94
C TYR A 81 3.90 8.13 -1.29
N ILE A 82 2.87 7.50 -0.72
CA ILE A 82 2.90 6.13 -0.22
C ILE A 82 1.93 5.31 -1.07
N ALA A 83 2.33 4.11 -1.47
CA ALA A 83 1.46 3.19 -2.18
C ALA A 83 1.47 1.79 -1.58
N PHE A 84 0.28 1.19 -1.51
CA PHE A 84 0.10 -0.25 -1.36
C PHE A 84 -0.20 -0.83 -2.73
N ARG A 85 0.82 -1.44 -3.34
CA ARG A 85 0.70 -2.04 -4.68
C ARG A 85 0.40 -3.52 -4.56
N TYR A 86 -0.55 -3.97 -5.35
CA TYR A 86 -0.79 -5.38 -5.59
C TYR A 86 -0.29 -5.78 -6.98
N LEU A 87 0.52 -6.83 -7.06
CA LEU A 87 0.89 -7.51 -8.30
C LEU A 87 0.65 -9.01 -8.14
N GLY A 88 -0.23 -9.55 -8.98
CA GLY A 88 -0.48 -10.98 -9.10
C GLY A 88 0.01 -11.49 -10.44
N ASP A 89 0.77 -12.59 -10.44
CA ASP A 89 1.22 -13.24 -11.66
C ASP A 89 0.12 -14.10 -12.27
N ALA A 90 0.11 -14.20 -13.60
CA ALA A 90 -0.71 -15.16 -14.31
C ALA A 90 -0.19 -16.57 -14.06
N ALA A 91 -0.99 -17.39 -13.38
CA ALA A 91 -0.63 -18.76 -13.04
C ALA A 91 -1.90 -19.57 -12.78
N ALA A 92 -1.93 -20.83 -13.24
CA ALA A 92 -2.99 -21.76 -12.87
C ALA A 92 -2.91 -22.13 -11.38
N LYS A 93 -1.68 -22.24 -10.84
CA LYS A 93 -1.35 -22.39 -9.43
C LYS A 93 0.06 -21.82 -9.16
N PRO A 94 0.37 -21.36 -7.93
CA PRO A 94 -0.58 -21.12 -6.85
C PRO A 94 -1.52 -19.96 -7.18
N SER A 95 -2.75 -20.00 -6.66
CA SER A 95 -3.68 -18.89 -6.86
C SER A 95 -3.27 -17.65 -6.07
N GLN A 96 -3.67 -16.50 -6.58
CA GLN A 96 -3.42 -15.19 -6.01
C GLN A 96 -4.09 -15.00 -4.65
N ARG A 97 -3.44 -14.24 -3.77
CA ARG A 97 -3.89 -14.01 -2.39
C ARG A 97 -4.81 -12.80 -2.26
N ASN A 98 -5.68 -12.81 -1.25
CA ASN A 98 -6.38 -11.60 -0.81
C ASN A 98 -5.60 -10.96 0.33
N TRP A 99 -5.56 -9.63 0.33
CA TRP A 99 -4.89 -8.85 1.36
C TRP A 99 -5.84 -7.84 1.98
N VAL A 100 -5.66 -7.56 3.26
CA VAL A 100 -6.26 -6.41 3.95
C VAL A 100 -5.15 -5.57 4.50
N VAL A 101 -5.26 -4.25 4.34
CA VAL A 101 -4.44 -3.24 5.02
C VAL A 101 -5.39 -2.31 5.75
N LYS A 102 -5.15 -2.06 7.04
CA LYS A 102 -6.04 -1.22 7.86
C LYS A 102 -5.27 -0.41 8.89
N ASP A 103 -5.93 0.59 9.45
CA ASP A 103 -5.38 1.45 10.51
C ASP A 103 -4.02 2.05 10.12
N ILE A 104 -3.93 2.52 8.87
CA ILE A 104 -2.74 3.18 8.34
C ILE A 104 -2.53 4.46 9.15
N SER A 105 -1.32 4.66 9.64
CA SER A 105 -0.98 5.86 10.40
C SER A 105 0.41 6.36 10.06
N VAL A 106 0.54 7.69 10.04
CA VAL A 106 1.82 8.37 9.98
C VAL A 106 1.98 9.14 11.28
N SER A 107 2.99 8.75 12.06
CA SER A 107 3.32 9.46 13.29
C SER A 107 4.24 10.63 13.02
N LYS A 108 4.01 11.73 13.73
CA LYS A 108 4.86 12.92 13.79
C LYS A 108 5.35 13.00 15.24
N ASP A 109 6.60 12.59 15.46
CA ASP A 109 7.22 12.48 16.79
C ASP A 109 6.49 11.47 17.72
N LYS A 110 5.87 11.91 18.83
CA LYS A 110 5.16 11.02 19.78
C LYS A 110 3.66 10.84 19.46
N GLN A 111 3.13 11.50 18.44
CA GLN A 111 1.70 11.46 18.11
C GLN A 111 1.50 10.74 16.77
N ALA A 112 0.64 9.72 16.77
CA ALA A 112 0.24 9.01 15.55
C ALA A 112 -1.05 9.63 14.98
N THR A 113 -1.00 10.03 13.72
CA THR A 113 -2.20 10.44 12.98
C THR A 113 -2.67 9.26 12.14
N VAL A 114 -3.89 8.79 12.42
CA VAL A 114 -4.54 7.77 11.58
C VAL A 114 -4.98 8.42 10.28
N ILE A 115 -4.62 7.79 9.17
CA ILE A 115 -5.03 8.17 7.83
C ILE A 115 -6.38 7.50 7.55
N PRO A 116 -7.43 8.27 7.22
CA PRO A 116 -8.67 7.71 6.69
C PRO A 116 -8.40 6.99 5.37
N VAL A 117 -8.84 5.74 5.23
CA VAL A 117 -8.67 4.99 3.97
C VAL A 117 -9.45 5.59 2.80
N THR A 118 -10.37 6.51 3.07
CA THR A 118 -11.06 7.31 2.05
C THR A 118 -10.16 8.34 1.38
N ASP A 119 -9.01 8.66 1.97
CA ASP A 119 -8.04 9.61 1.42
C ASP A 119 -7.06 8.89 0.46
N LEU A 120 -7.10 7.56 0.41
CA LEU A 120 -6.39 6.78 -0.60
C LEU A 120 -7.11 6.86 -1.95
N THR A 121 -6.35 7.12 -3.01
CA THR A 121 -6.80 6.91 -4.37
C THR A 121 -6.56 5.47 -4.77
N VAL A 122 -7.64 4.74 -5.10
CA VAL A 122 -7.58 3.35 -5.55
C VAL A 122 -7.65 3.29 -7.07
N LEU A 123 -6.67 2.63 -7.68
CA LEU A 123 -6.57 2.41 -9.12
C LEU A 123 -6.48 0.91 -9.37
N ASN A 124 -7.51 0.34 -9.97
CA ASN A 124 -7.54 -1.06 -10.37
C ASN A 124 -7.32 -1.15 -11.88
N SER A 125 -6.39 -2.00 -12.33
CA SER A 125 -6.18 -2.18 -13.76
C SER A 125 -7.44 -2.74 -14.41
N PRO A 126 -7.89 -2.18 -15.56
CA PRO A 126 -9.04 -2.71 -16.29
C PRO A 126 -8.76 -4.10 -16.87
N LYS A 127 -7.50 -4.56 -16.87
CA LYS A 127 -7.07 -5.89 -17.31
C LYS A 127 -7.16 -6.94 -16.19
N ASN A 128 -7.50 -6.54 -14.97
CA ASN A 128 -7.70 -7.48 -13.87
C ASN A 128 -8.86 -8.43 -14.19
N ASN A 129 -8.84 -9.61 -13.57
CA ASN A 129 -10.01 -10.48 -13.58
C ASN A 129 -11.22 -9.71 -13.05
N GLU A 130 -12.41 -9.98 -13.58
CA GLU A 130 -13.63 -9.27 -13.17
C GLU A 130 -13.80 -9.33 -11.64
N GLY A 131 -14.09 -8.18 -11.03
CA GLY A 131 -14.22 -8.05 -9.58
C GLY A 131 -12.92 -8.13 -8.78
N ALA A 132 -11.76 -8.33 -9.42
CA ALA A 132 -10.46 -8.31 -8.75
C ALA A 132 -9.91 -6.89 -8.61
N GLY A 133 -9.45 -6.54 -7.39
CA GLY A 133 -8.92 -5.20 -7.11
C GLY A 133 -9.01 -4.80 -5.64
N TRP A 134 -8.41 -3.65 -5.33
CA TRP A 134 -8.56 -2.96 -4.05
C TRP A 134 -9.99 -2.43 -3.89
N ARG A 135 -10.51 -2.55 -2.68
CA ARG A 135 -11.83 -2.04 -2.27
C ARG A 135 -11.68 -1.27 -0.95
N ILE A 136 -12.25 -0.07 -0.89
CA ILE A 136 -12.28 0.72 0.34
C ILE A 136 -13.41 0.22 1.24
N ASN A 137 -13.11 -0.02 2.51
CA ASN A 137 -14.09 -0.25 3.56
C ASN A 137 -13.94 0.83 4.65
N LYS A 138 -14.82 1.83 4.54
CA LYS A 138 -14.88 2.98 5.45
C LYS A 138 -15.35 2.63 6.87
N ASN A 139 -16.08 1.53 7.05
CA ASN A 139 -16.65 1.16 8.36
C ASN A 139 -15.59 0.63 9.33
N ASN A 140 -14.47 0.11 8.82
CA ASN A 140 -13.39 -0.46 9.64
C ASN A 140 -12.00 0.10 9.27
N ASN A 141 -11.98 1.27 8.61
CA ASN A 141 -10.79 1.96 8.13
C ASN A 141 -9.78 1.03 7.43
N SER A 142 -10.24 0.25 6.45
CA SER A 142 -9.41 -0.71 5.72
C SER A 142 -9.55 -0.62 4.20
N ILE A 143 -8.51 -1.07 3.50
CA ILE A 143 -8.57 -1.48 2.10
C ILE A 143 -8.41 -2.99 2.01
N GLY A 144 -9.19 -3.64 1.14
CA GLY A 144 -9.11 -5.06 0.88
C GLY A 144 -8.86 -5.34 -0.59
N PHE A 145 -7.76 -6.02 -0.92
CA PHE A 145 -7.56 -6.56 -2.26
C PHE A 145 -8.28 -7.90 -2.35
N VAL A 146 -9.22 -7.99 -3.28
CA VAL A 146 -9.92 -9.23 -3.61
C VAL A 146 -9.31 -9.75 -4.90
N SER A 147 -8.70 -10.94 -4.88
CA SER A 147 -8.16 -11.57 -6.10
C SER A 147 -9.24 -12.12 -7.02
N ASN A 148 -10.42 -12.40 -6.47
CA ASN A 148 -11.48 -13.15 -7.13
C ASN A 148 -10.98 -14.44 -7.81
N ARG A 149 -10.04 -15.15 -7.15
CA ARG A 149 -9.41 -16.38 -7.67
C ARG A 149 -8.74 -16.17 -9.05
N SER A 150 -8.25 -14.96 -9.32
CA SER A 150 -7.61 -14.62 -10.59
C SER A 150 -6.48 -15.60 -10.92
N LEU A 151 -6.51 -16.08 -12.17
CA LEU A 151 -5.43 -16.87 -12.79
C LEU A 151 -4.67 -16.05 -13.84
N ILE A 152 -5.09 -14.81 -14.07
CA ILE A 152 -4.45 -13.86 -14.98
C ILE A 152 -3.70 -12.80 -14.18
N LYS A 153 -2.84 -12.03 -14.85
CA LYS A 153 -2.12 -10.95 -14.20
C LYS A 153 -3.09 -9.98 -13.53
N SER A 154 -2.77 -9.56 -12.31
CA SER A 154 -3.52 -8.52 -11.61
C SER A 154 -2.60 -7.41 -11.16
N GLU A 155 -3.07 -6.19 -11.28
CA GLU A 155 -2.38 -4.98 -10.88
C GLU A 155 -3.38 -4.01 -10.28
N SER A 156 -3.11 -3.57 -9.06
CA SER A 156 -3.89 -2.53 -8.41
C SER A 156 -3.01 -1.70 -7.48
N TRP A 157 -3.38 -0.44 -7.32
CA TRP A 157 -2.68 0.51 -6.48
C TRP A 157 -3.67 1.16 -5.51
N ALA A 158 -3.24 1.38 -4.27
CA ALA A 158 -3.87 2.31 -3.34
C ALA A 158 -2.80 3.33 -2.94
N VAL A 159 -2.95 4.57 -3.38
CA VAL A 159 -1.94 5.62 -3.29
C VAL A 159 -2.45 6.77 -2.45
N ILE A 160 -1.59 7.34 -1.59
CA ILE A 160 -1.88 8.57 -0.87
C ILE A 160 -0.69 9.51 -0.93
N LYS A 161 -0.98 10.81 -1.06
CA LYS A 161 -0.01 11.88 -0.87
C LYS A 161 0.01 12.29 0.60
N ILE A 162 1.20 12.33 1.19
CA ILE A 162 1.43 12.76 2.58
C ILE A 162 2.02 14.16 2.57
N ASP A 163 1.35 15.08 3.25
CA ASP A 163 1.84 16.43 3.53
C ASP A 163 2.81 16.44 4.73
#